data_AF-A0A5C8RUT3-F1
#
_entry.id   AF-A0A5C8RUT3-F1
#
_cell.length_a   1.000
_cell.length_b   1.000
_cell.length_c   1.000
_cell.angle_alpha   90.00
_cell.angle_beta   90.00
_cell.angle_gamma   90.00
#
_symmetry.space_group_name_H-M   'P 1'
#
loop_
_entity.id
_entity.type
_entity.pdbx_description
1 polymer ?
#
loop_
_entity_poly.entity_id
_entity_poly.type
_entity_poly.pdbx_seq_one_letter_code
_entity_poly.pdbx_strand_id
1 'polypeptide(L)'
;MSSGVRAASEPFPFRSPVSESAISVSTHPLPRLLVSVRDAAEAEVAIRAGADLIDAKDPENGALGALPAEIVRAVVAHTAGRAATSAVAGEPAPAERQAAIRAMAETGVAWVKVAVRPDWLADVSALHAAGAAAPGRLVAVLFAEDDPEPDCAPRLAAAGFIGAMIDTAVKDGRRLPDLIDSERLAAFVAAARIAGLVSGLAGSLRVGDIPGLAAHRPDYLGFRGGLCRDGDRRNGLDAQRLSQAVRALRRPAARDAA
;
A
#
# COMPACT_ATOMS: atom_id res chain seq x y z
N MET A 1 29.74 26.26 -59.90
CA MET A 1 31.15 26.72 -59.92
C MET A 1 31.20 27.93 -59.01
N SER A 2 32.00 28.11 -57.96
CA SER A 2 33.12 27.38 -57.36
C SER A 2 33.17 27.89 -55.90
N SER A 3 33.09 27.01 -54.91
CA SER A 3 34.20 26.70 -53.97
C SER A 3 34.99 27.89 -53.37
N GLY A 4 35.00 27.94 -52.03
CA GLY A 4 36.27 27.95 -51.31
C GLY A 4 36.56 29.18 -50.45
N VAL A 5 36.46 29.01 -49.12
CA VAL A 5 37.50 29.43 -48.16
C VAL A 5 37.52 28.44 -46.98
N ARG A 6 38.62 27.67 -46.86
CA ARG A 6 39.23 27.20 -45.59
C ARG A 6 40.51 28.06 -45.43
N ALA A 7 41.17 28.28 -44.29
CA ALA A 7 41.27 27.63 -42.99
C ALA A 7 41.92 28.60 -41.97
N ALA A 8 42.09 28.10 -40.73
CA ALA A 8 43.03 28.47 -39.64
C ALA A 8 42.24 28.80 -38.35
N SER A 9 42.51 28.25 -37.17
CA SER A 9 43.75 27.72 -36.58
C SER A 9 43.42 26.92 -35.30
N GLU A 10 44.21 25.90 -34.95
CA GLU A 10 44.30 25.36 -33.56
C GLU A 10 45.46 26.06 -32.81
N PRO A 11 45.48 26.12 -31.47
CA PRO A 11 46.13 25.03 -30.68
C PRO A 11 45.59 24.74 -29.25
N PHE A 12 45.61 23.44 -28.89
CA PHE A 12 46.04 22.82 -27.60
C PHE A 12 45.27 23.04 -26.26
N PRO A 13 45.43 22.13 -25.26
CA PRO A 13 44.30 21.46 -24.61
C PRO A 13 44.08 21.89 -23.16
N PHE A 14 42.83 21.82 -22.68
CA PHE A 14 42.52 21.95 -21.26
C PHE A 14 41.83 20.68 -20.76
N ARG A 15 42.55 19.93 -19.92
CA ARG A 15 41.95 18.93 -19.04
C ARG A 15 41.08 19.66 -18.02
N SER A 16 39.85 19.20 -17.83
CA SER A 16 39.07 19.45 -16.62
C SER A 16 38.29 18.20 -16.23
N PRO A 17 38.02 18.04 -14.93
CA PRO A 17 38.06 16.77 -14.25
C PRO A 17 36.81 15.93 -14.46
N VAL A 18 36.98 14.62 -14.31
CA VAL A 18 35.89 13.69 -14.07
C VAL A 18 35.16 14.19 -12.83
N SER A 19 33.99 14.77 -13.03
CA SER A 19 33.05 15.10 -11.97
C SER A 19 32.64 13.77 -11.35
N GLU A 20 33.06 13.53 -10.11
CA GLU A 20 32.48 12.50 -9.25
C GLU A 20 30.97 12.73 -9.24
N SER A 21 30.27 11.88 -9.98
CA SER A 21 28.83 11.78 -9.94
C SER A 21 28.44 11.51 -8.50
N ALA A 22 27.90 12.54 -7.86
CA ALA A 22 27.21 12.43 -6.59
C ALA A 22 26.30 11.21 -6.67
N ILE A 23 26.53 10.23 -5.79
CA ILE A 23 25.61 9.14 -5.55
C ILE A 23 24.30 9.84 -5.14
N SER A 24 23.38 9.95 -6.10
CA SER A 24 22.00 10.32 -5.82
C SER A 24 21.48 9.20 -4.94
N VAL A 25 21.53 9.42 -3.62
CA VAL A 25 20.84 8.58 -2.67
C VAL A 25 19.38 8.70 -3.07
N SER A 26 18.86 7.72 -3.80
CA SER A 26 17.43 7.61 -4.05
C SER A 26 16.77 7.51 -2.68
N THR A 27 16.32 8.64 -2.16
CA THR A 27 15.50 8.71 -0.96
C THR A 27 14.12 8.29 -1.39
N HIS A 28 13.91 6.99 -1.54
CA HIS A 28 12.55 6.47 -1.56
C HIS A 28 11.88 6.90 -0.24
N PRO A 29 10.68 7.49 -0.31
CA PRO A 29 9.96 7.89 0.89
C PRO A 29 9.72 6.65 1.78
N LEU A 30 9.80 6.86 3.09
CA LEU A 30 9.49 5.82 4.07
C LEU A 30 8.04 5.33 3.86
N PRO A 31 7.74 4.05 4.14
CA PRO A 31 6.38 3.54 4.01
C PRO A 31 5.42 4.35 4.87
N ARG A 32 4.22 4.61 4.33
CA ARG A 32 3.15 5.27 5.07
C ARG A 32 2.51 4.32 6.09
N LEU A 33 2.07 4.87 7.22
CA LEU A 33 1.29 4.13 8.22
C LEU A 33 -0.18 4.08 7.80
N LEU A 34 -0.68 2.89 7.52
CA LEU A 34 -2.10 2.63 7.33
C LEU A 34 -2.70 2.00 8.59
N VAL A 35 -3.74 2.64 9.14
CA VAL A 35 -4.46 2.16 10.32
C VAL A 35 -5.89 1.82 9.94
N SER A 36 -6.29 0.56 10.17
CA SER A 36 -7.69 0.17 9.99
C SER A 36 -8.53 0.57 11.20
N VAL A 37 -9.62 1.28 10.93
CA VAL A 37 -10.54 1.87 11.91
C VAL A 37 -11.97 1.39 11.68
N ARG A 38 -12.75 1.33 12.75
CA ARG A 38 -14.15 0.91 12.70
C ARG A 38 -15.15 2.05 12.58
N ASP A 39 -14.73 3.25 12.97
CA ASP A 39 -15.60 4.42 13.07
C ASP A 39 -14.79 5.72 13.07
N ALA A 40 -15.50 6.85 13.09
CA ALA A 40 -14.90 8.18 13.11
C ALA A 40 -14.09 8.48 14.39
N ALA A 41 -14.42 7.85 15.53
CA ALA A 41 -13.70 8.07 16.78
C ALA A 41 -12.32 7.40 16.74
N GLU A 42 -12.23 6.17 16.25
CA GLU A 42 -10.95 5.50 15.99
C GLU A 42 -10.15 6.23 14.90
N ALA A 43 -10.81 6.79 13.88
CA ALA A 43 -10.16 7.64 12.88
C ALA A 43 -9.46 8.84 13.53
N GLU A 44 -10.12 9.57 14.44
CA GLU A 44 -9.52 10.69 15.16
C GLU A 44 -8.29 10.28 15.97
N VAL A 45 -8.37 9.13 16.67
CA VAL A 45 -7.25 8.60 17.45
C VAL A 45 -6.06 8.29 16.56
N ALA A 46 -6.28 7.64 15.41
CA ALA A 46 -5.24 7.32 14.45
C ALA A 46 -4.61 8.57 13.82
N ILE A 47 -5.44 9.55 13.42
CA ILE A 47 -4.98 10.82 12.84
C ILE A 47 -4.12 11.59 13.84
N ARG A 48 -4.56 11.73 15.10
CA ARG A 48 -3.79 12.42 16.15
C ARG A 48 -2.45 11.76 16.43
N ALA A 49 -2.36 10.45 16.31
CA ALA A 49 -1.11 9.74 16.46
C ALA A 49 -0.16 9.94 15.27
N GLY A 50 -0.67 10.33 14.11
CA GLY A 50 0.10 10.58 12.89
C GLY A 50 0.01 9.45 11.86
N ALA A 51 -1.11 8.73 11.80
CA ALA A 51 -1.41 7.83 10.69
C ALA A 51 -1.55 8.61 9.38
N ASP A 52 -0.96 8.07 8.31
CA ASP A 52 -0.97 8.70 6.99
C ASP A 52 -2.21 8.28 6.18
N LEU A 53 -2.67 7.04 6.39
CA LEU A 53 -3.83 6.44 5.74
C LEU A 53 -4.80 5.86 6.78
N ILE A 54 -6.07 6.23 6.65
CA ILE A 54 -7.18 5.72 7.46
C ILE A 54 -8.00 4.74 6.62
N ASP A 55 -8.09 3.50 7.08
CA ASP A 55 -8.73 2.40 6.36
C ASP A 55 -10.00 1.95 7.07
N ALA A 56 -11.17 2.27 6.52
CA ALA A 56 -12.45 1.88 7.09
C ALA A 56 -12.70 0.38 6.84
N LYS A 57 -12.76 -0.40 7.93
CA LYS A 57 -12.87 -1.86 7.89
C LYS A 57 -13.49 -2.42 9.18
N ASP A 58 -14.31 -3.45 9.01
CA ASP A 58 -14.92 -4.20 10.08
C ASP A 58 -14.09 -5.45 10.41
N PRO A 59 -13.45 -5.52 11.60
CA PRO A 59 -12.69 -6.68 12.00
C PRO A 59 -13.54 -7.89 12.44
N GLU A 60 -14.83 -7.71 12.74
CA GLU A 60 -15.74 -8.81 13.10
C GLU A 60 -16.15 -9.62 11.87
N ASN A 61 -16.24 -8.95 10.72
CA ASN A 61 -16.67 -9.55 9.45
C ASN A 61 -15.49 -10.02 8.58
N GLY A 62 -14.53 -10.72 9.18
CA GLY A 62 -13.43 -11.37 8.48
C GLY A 62 -12.23 -10.47 8.17
N ALA A 63 -11.41 -10.88 7.19
CA ALA A 63 -10.16 -10.19 6.87
C ALA A 63 -10.37 -8.88 6.13
N LEU A 64 -11.42 -8.74 5.33
CA LEU A 64 -11.75 -7.50 4.62
C LEU A 64 -13.21 -7.09 4.84
N GLY A 65 -13.75 -7.32 6.04
CA GLY A 65 -15.14 -6.95 6.36
C GLY A 65 -15.46 -5.51 6.01
N ALA A 66 -16.42 -5.29 5.12
CA ALA A 66 -16.86 -3.96 4.73
C ALA A 66 -17.72 -3.35 5.84
N LEU A 67 -17.46 -2.08 6.15
CA LEU A 67 -18.34 -1.31 7.02
C LEU A 67 -19.56 -0.81 6.23
N PRO A 68 -20.69 -0.56 6.89
CA PRO A 68 -21.81 0.15 6.29
C PRO A 68 -21.38 1.50 5.67
N ALA A 69 -21.93 1.83 4.51
CA ALA A 69 -21.50 2.98 3.72
C ALA A 69 -21.65 4.31 4.48
N GLU A 70 -22.66 4.44 5.34
CA GLU A 70 -22.87 5.60 6.21
C GLU A 70 -21.75 5.78 7.24
N ILE A 71 -21.20 4.69 7.77
CA ILE A 71 -20.05 4.74 8.70
C ILE A 71 -18.80 5.17 7.92
N VAL A 72 -18.59 4.61 6.73
CA VAL A 72 -17.47 5.01 5.87
C VAL A 72 -17.55 6.50 5.51
N ARG A 73 -18.73 7.01 5.15
CA ARG A 73 -18.95 8.45 4.89
C ARG A 73 -18.64 9.29 6.14
N ALA A 74 -19.03 8.83 7.33
CA ALA A 74 -18.70 9.52 8.58
C ALA A 74 -17.18 9.56 8.83
N VAL A 75 -16.46 8.46 8.57
CA VAL A 75 -14.99 8.40 8.64
C VAL A 75 -14.35 9.38 7.65
N VAL A 76 -14.82 9.41 6.41
CA VAL A 76 -14.31 10.33 5.37
C VAL A 76 -14.54 11.79 5.78
N ALA A 77 -15.77 12.14 6.16
CA ALA A 77 -16.12 13.49 6.59
C ALA A 77 -15.32 13.92 7.81
N HIS A 78 -15.14 13.02 8.79
CA HIS A 78 -14.35 13.29 9.97
C HIS A 78 -12.85 13.46 9.66
N THR A 79 -12.31 12.66 8.75
CA THR A 79 -10.89 12.74 8.36
C THR A 79 -10.57 14.10 7.75
N ALA A 80 -11.50 14.68 6.97
CA ALA A 80 -11.42 16.04 6.45
C ALA A 80 -10.08 16.37 5.75
N GLY A 81 -9.53 15.40 5.01
CA GLY A 81 -8.26 15.55 4.27
C GLY A 81 -6.98 15.54 5.11
N ARG A 82 -7.07 15.35 6.44
CA ARG A 82 -5.90 15.25 7.34
C ARG A 82 -5.06 13.99 7.10
N ALA A 83 -5.65 12.98 6.48
CA ALA A 83 -5.03 11.73 6.05
C ALA A 83 -5.75 11.23 4.78
N ALA A 84 -5.09 10.38 4.00
CA ALA A 84 -5.77 9.69 2.89
C ALA A 84 -6.72 8.62 3.45
N THR A 85 -7.82 8.36 2.74
CA THR A 85 -8.85 7.41 3.20
C THR A 85 -8.96 6.22 2.24
N SER A 86 -9.09 5.03 2.80
CA SER A 86 -9.50 3.84 2.05
C SER A 86 -10.66 3.14 2.75
N ALA A 87 -11.40 2.33 2.01
CA ALA A 87 -12.37 1.40 2.58
C ALA A 87 -12.30 0.06 1.85
N VAL A 88 -12.62 -1.02 2.58
CA VAL A 88 -12.69 -2.36 2.02
C VAL A 88 -14.09 -2.63 1.46
N ALA A 89 -14.16 -3.17 0.24
CA ALA A 89 -15.38 -3.64 -0.42
C ALA A 89 -15.65 -5.13 -0.17
N GLY A 90 -14.89 -5.77 0.71
CA GLY A 90 -15.10 -7.18 1.08
C GLY A 90 -14.44 -8.19 0.16
N GLU A 91 -14.97 -9.40 0.27
CA GLU A 91 -14.74 -10.55 -0.61
C GLU A 91 -16.04 -10.86 -1.37
N PRO A 92 -16.55 -9.94 -2.22
CA PRO A 92 -17.87 -10.06 -2.81
C PRO A 92 -17.94 -11.23 -3.79
N ALA A 93 -19.11 -11.90 -3.83
CA ALA A 93 -19.38 -12.93 -4.81
C ALA A 93 -19.30 -12.37 -6.25
N PRO A 94 -19.00 -13.20 -7.27
CA PRO A 94 -18.78 -12.73 -8.65
C PRO A 94 -19.84 -11.76 -9.19
N ALA A 95 -21.13 -12.03 -8.92
CA ALA A 95 -22.24 -11.21 -9.39
C ALA A 95 -22.35 -9.84 -8.67
N GLU A 96 -21.72 -9.70 -7.50
CA GLU A 96 -21.85 -8.52 -6.62
C GLU A 96 -20.62 -7.61 -6.66
N ARG A 97 -19.48 -8.11 -7.19
CA ARG A 97 -18.17 -7.44 -7.20
C ARG A 97 -18.26 -5.97 -7.59
N GLN A 98 -18.81 -5.65 -8.75
CA GLN A 98 -18.85 -4.28 -9.24
C GLN A 98 -19.82 -3.40 -8.44
N ALA A 99 -20.90 -3.97 -7.90
CA ALA A 99 -21.82 -3.22 -7.05
C ALA A 99 -21.17 -2.87 -5.70
N ALA A 100 -20.49 -3.83 -5.06
CA ALA A 100 -19.76 -3.60 -3.81
C ALA A 100 -18.62 -2.56 -3.98
N ILE A 101 -17.86 -2.66 -5.08
CA ILE A 101 -16.79 -1.71 -5.40
C ILE A 101 -17.35 -0.29 -5.61
N ARG A 102 -18.42 -0.14 -6.41
CA ARG A 102 -19.07 1.17 -6.64
C ARG A 102 -19.62 1.76 -5.35
N ALA A 103 -20.31 0.95 -4.56
CA ALA A 103 -20.88 1.39 -3.30
C ALA A 103 -19.82 1.99 -2.37
N MET A 104 -18.63 1.37 -2.28
CA MET A 104 -17.51 1.93 -1.52
C MET A 104 -16.90 3.17 -2.19
N ALA A 105 -16.74 3.20 -3.52
CA ALA A 105 -16.23 4.37 -4.22
C ALA A 105 -17.12 5.62 -4.00
N GLU A 106 -18.43 5.44 -3.99
CA GLU A 106 -19.44 6.49 -3.78
C GLU A 106 -19.42 7.08 -2.35
N THR A 107 -18.76 6.43 -1.38
CA THR A 107 -18.59 6.97 -0.02
C THR A 107 -17.64 8.17 0.04
N GLY A 108 -16.83 8.38 -1.02
CA GLY A 108 -15.85 9.47 -1.10
C GLY A 108 -14.44 9.09 -0.64
N VAL A 109 -14.18 7.81 -0.32
CA VAL A 109 -12.81 7.35 -0.01
C VAL A 109 -11.86 7.56 -1.19
N ALA A 110 -10.61 7.87 -0.90
CA ALA A 110 -9.59 8.00 -1.94
C ALA A 110 -9.36 6.65 -2.63
N TRP A 111 -9.28 5.55 -1.88
CA TRP A 111 -9.06 4.20 -2.42
C TRP A 111 -10.13 3.20 -1.98
N VAL A 112 -10.45 2.27 -2.88
CA VAL A 112 -11.30 1.11 -2.59
C VAL A 112 -10.42 -0.13 -2.61
N LYS A 113 -10.50 -0.96 -1.58
CA LYS A 113 -9.76 -2.22 -1.48
C LYS A 113 -10.70 -3.40 -1.66
N VAL A 114 -10.34 -4.39 -2.47
CA VAL A 114 -11.17 -5.58 -2.68
C VAL A 114 -10.30 -6.84 -2.68
N ALA A 115 -10.78 -7.93 -2.08
CA ALA A 115 -10.09 -9.22 -2.17
C ALA A 115 -10.06 -9.70 -3.61
N VAL A 116 -8.89 -10.10 -4.10
CA VAL A 116 -8.73 -10.76 -5.38
C VAL A 116 -8.13 -12.14 -5.13
N ARG A 117 -8.94 -13.18 -5.31
CA ARG A 117 -8.54 -14.58 -5.17
C ARG A 117 -7.92 -15.11 -6.48
N PRO A 118 -7.17 -16.22 -6.48
CA PRO A 118 -6.48 -16.73 -7.68
C PRO A 118 -7.39 -16.96 -8.89
N ASP A 119 -8.61 -17.45 -8.68
CA ASP A 119 -9.61 -17.65 -9.73
C ASP A 119 -10.03 -16.32 -10.39
N TRP A 120 -10.20 -15.26 -9.59
CA TRP A 120 -10.50 -13.93 -10.11
C TRP A 120 -9.27 -13.30 -10.76
N LEU A 121 -8.08 -13.45 -10.18
CA LEU A 121 -6.85 -12.96 -10.78
C LEU A 121 -6.62 -13.58 -12.17
N ALA A 122 -7.01 -14.84 -12.36
CA ALA A 122 -6.97 -15.54 -13.64
C ALA A 122 -7.93 -14.97 -14.69
N ASP A 123 -9.05 -14.37 -14.28
CA ASP A 123 -10.10 -13.83 -15.16
C ASP A 123 -9.85 -12.35 -15.52
N VAL A 124 -9.22 -12.15 -16.68
CA VAL A 124 -8.89 -10.82 -17.23
C VAL A 124 -10.13 -9.95 -17.39
N SER A 125 -11.25 -10.50 -17.90
CA SER A 125 -12.47 -9.74 -18.12
C SER A 125 -13.06 -9.24 -16.79
N ALA A 126 -13.09 -10.11 -15.79
CA ALA A 126 -13.56 -9.74 -14.46
C ALA A 126 -12.67 -8.70 -13.78
N LEU A 127 -11.34 -8.75 -13.97
CA LEU A 127 -10.43 -7.72 -13.47
C LEU A 127 -10.70 -6.37 -14.12
N HIS A 128 -10.83 -6.30 -15.44
CA HIS A 128 -11.14 -5.05 -16.14
C HIS A 128 -12.49 -4.47 -15.72
N ALA A 129 -13.51 -5.32 -15.56
CA ALA A 129 -14.82 -4.89 -15.05
C ALA A 129 -14.73 -4.33 -13.62
N ALA A 130 -13.83 -4.85 -12.79
CA ALA A 130 -13.55 -4.33 -11.45
C ALA A 130 -12.90 -2.95 -11.50
N GLY A 131 -11.83 -2.78 -12.27
CA GLY A 131 -11.14 -1.50 -12.43
C GLY A 131 -12.08 -0.41 -12.96
N ALA A 132 -12.95 -0.74 -13.90
CA ALA A 132 -13.98 0.15 -14.42
C ALA A 132 -15.05 0.55 -13.38
N ALA A 133 -15.26 -0.26 -12.33
CA ALA A 133 -16.23 0.03 -11.28
C ALA A 133 -15.75 1.11 -10.29
N ALA A 134 -14.44 1.32 -10.15
CA ALA A 134 -13.86 2.42 -9.37
C ALA A 134 -12.60 2.99 -10.05
N PRO A 135 -12.76 3.69 -11.19
CA PRO A 135 -11.63 4.15 -12.00
C PRO A 135 -10.65 4.99 -11.20
N GLY A 136 -9.36 4.63 -11.24
CA GLY A 136 -8.29 5.36 -10.55
C GLY A 136 -8.30 5.25 -9.03
N ARG A 137 -9.05 4.30 -8.43
CA ARG A 137 -9.16 4.15 -6.97
C ARG A 137 -8.96 2.73 -6.46
N LEU A 138 -9.01 1.72 -7.34
CA LEU A 138 -9.08 0.33 -6.91
C LEU A 138 -7.70 -0.25 -6.55
N VAL A 139 -7.63 -0.87 -5.38
CA VAL A 139 -6.46 -1.59 -4.86
C VAL A 139 -6.84 -3.06 -4.66
N ALA A 140 -6.09 -3.97 -5.26
CA ALA A 140 -6.26 -5.40 -5.04
C ALA A 140 -5.66 -5.81 -3.70
N VAL A 141 -6.40 -6.58 -2.92
CA VAL A 141 -5.86 -7.25 -1.73
C VAL A 141 -5.74 -8.74 -2.06
N LEU A 142 -4.51 -9.22 -2.10
CA LEU A 142 -4.13 -10.61 -2.28
C LEU A 142 -3.86 -11.20 -0.89
N PHE A 143 -4.15 -12.48 -0.71
CA PHE A 143 -3.96 -13.13 0.58
C PHE A 143 -2.67 -13.92 0.61
N ALA A 144 -1.91 -13.79 1.69
CA ALA A 144 -0.64 -14.47 1.87
C ALA A 144 -0.77 -16.00 1.76
N GLU A 145 -1.91 -16.54 2.20
CA GLU A 145 -2.25 -17.96 2.13
C GLU A 145 -2.49 -18.47 0.71
N ASP A 146 -2.83 -17.57 -0.23
CA ASP A 146 -3.00 -17.90 -1.66
C ASP A 146 -1.68 -17.82 -2.43
N ASP A 147 -0.58 -17.51 -1.74
CA ASP A 147 0.77 -17.54 -2.28
C ASP A 147 0.99 -16.67 -3.53
N PRO A 148 0.62 -15.37 -3.51
CA PRO A 148 0.54 -14.56 -4.72
C PRO A 148 1.88 -14.44 -5.43
N GLU A 149 1.89 -14.80 -6.71
CA GLU A 149 3.06 -14.64 -7.57
C GLU A 149 3.28 -13.14 -7.91
N PRO A 150 4.54 -12.66 -7.97
CA PRO A 150 4.82 -11.26 -8.29
C PRO A 150 4.30 -10.80 -9.67
N ASP A 151 4.08 -11.72 -10.60
CA ASP A 151 3.60 -11.43 -11.96
C ASP A 151 2.13 -10.94 -12.00
N CYS A 152 1.42 -11.01 -10.86
CA CYS A 152 0.07 -10.49 -10.73
C CYS A 152 0.00 -8.97 -10.95
N ALA A 153 1.09 -8.24 -10.62
CA ALA A 153 1.11 -6.78 -10.63
C ALA A 153 0.87 -6.19 -12.03
N PRO A 154 1.59 -6.59 -13.10
CA PRO A 154 1.29 -6.15 -14.47
C PRO A 154 -0.17 -6.40 -14.91
N ARG A 155 -0.77 -7.52 -14.51
CA ARG A 155 -2.16 -7.87 -14.86
C ARG A 155 -3.15 -6.92 -14.19
N LEU A 156 -2.94 -6.64 -12.90
CA LEU A 156 -3.75 -5.70 -12.13
C LEU A 156 -3.63 -4.28 -12.70
N ALA A 157 -2.42 -3.84 -13.02
CA ALA A 157 -2.18 -2.53 -13.66
C ALA A 157 -2.90 -2.41 -15.00
N ALA A 158 -2.80 -3.43 -15.88
CA ALA A 158 -3.50 -3.45 -17.16
C ALA A 158 -5.02 -3.39 -17.00
N ALA A 159 -5.56 -3.98 -15.92
CA ALA A 159 -6.98 -3.95 -15.59
C ALA A 159 -7.47 -2.62 -14.96
N GLY A 160 -6.57 -1.66 -14.73
CA GLY A 160 -6.92 -0.33 -14.19
C GLY A 160 -6.89 -0.23 -12.66
N PHE A 161 -6.31 -1.21 -11.97
CA PHE A 161 -6.00 -1.07 -10.54
C PHE A 161 -4.86 -0.05 -10.36
N ILE A 162 -4.90 0.70 -9.26
CA ILE A 162 -3.86 1.66 -8.89
C ILE A 162 -2.89 1.10 -7.83
N GLY A 163 -3.21 -0.05 -7.25
CA GLY A 163 -2.39 -0.67 -6.23
C GLY A 163 -2.66 -2.14 -6.03
N ALA A 164 -1.70 -2.79 -5.37
CA ALA A 164 -1.80 -4.17 -4.89
C ALA A 164 -1.26 -4.26 -3.47
N MET A 165 -1.84 -5.14 -2.66
CA MET A 165 -1.50 -5.32 -1.27
C MET A 165 -1.55 -6.79 -0.89
N ILE A 166 -0.66 -7.24 -0.01
CA ILE A 166 -0.77 -8.55 0.64
C ILE A 166 -1.34 -8.37 2.06
N ASP A 167 -2.35 -9.16 2.45
CA ASP A 167 -2.87 -9.30 3.83
C ASP A 167 -3.02 -10.80 4.16
N THR A 168 -3.36 -11.16 5.39
CA THR A 168 -3.76 -12.53 5.75
C THR A 168 -5.27 -12.71 5.66
N ALA A 169 -5.75 -13.85 5.16
CA ALA A 169 -7.17 -14.20 5.19
C ALA A 169 -7.55 -14.74 6.56
N VAL A 170 -6.74 -15.65 7.11
CA VAL A 170 -6.99 -16.29 8.39
C VAL A 170 -6.43 -15.41 9.51
N LYS A 171 -7.23 -15.20 10.57
CA LYS A 171 -6.88 -14.33 11.70
C LYS A 171 -6.60 -15.15 12.95
N ASP A 172 -5.76 -16.16 12.78
CA ASP A 172 -5.27 -17.11 13.81
C ASP A 172 -4.05 -16.58 14.58
N GLY A 173 -3.55 -15.40 14.23
CA GLY A 173 -2.39 -14.76 14.85
C GLY A 173 -1.07 -14.97 14.11
N ARG A 174 -1.02 -15.84 13.08
CA ARG A 174 0.13 -15.88 12.15
C ARG A 174 0.24 -14.55 11.42
N ARG A 175 1.48 -14.09 11.26
CA ARG A 175 1.79 -12.79 10.67
C ARG A 175 2.34 -12.97 9.27
N LEU A 176 2.30 -11.91 8.46
CA LEU A 176 2.83 -11.94 7.10
C LEU A 176 4.26 -12.50 7.01
N PRO A 177 5.23 -12.06 7.84
CA PRO A 177 6.60 -12.61 7.78
C PRO A 177 6.71 -14.07 8.22
N ASP A 178 5.67 -14.62 8.86
CA ASP A 178 5.60 -16.04 9.22
C ASP A 178 5.08 -16.90 8.05
N LEU A 179 4.55 -16.28 6.97
CA LEU A 179 3.92 -16.95 5.82
C LEU A 179 4.66 -16.75 4.50
N ILE A 180 5.16 -15.54 4.28
CA ILE A 180 5.91 -15.19 3.07
C ILE A 180 7.29 -14.73 3.49
N ASP A 181 8.31 -15.36 2.91
CA ASP A 181 9.69 -14.99 3.17
C ASP A 181 10.06 -13.60 2.62
N SER A 182 11.21 -13.11 3.07
CA SER A 182 11.71 -11.78 2.75
C SER A 182 12.00 -11.57 1.26
N GLU A 183 12.46 -12.61 0.55
CA GLU A 183 12.79 -12.52 -0.88
C GLU A 183 11.52 -12.32 -1.71
N ARG A 184 10.47 -13.08 -1.39
CA ARG A 184 9.18 -13.00 -2.08
C ARG A 184 8.44 -11.69 -1.80
N LEU A 185 8.51 -11.18 -0.57
CA LEU A 185 7.98 -9.85 -0.26
C LEU A 185 8.71 -8.75 -1.05
N ALA A 186 10.03 -8.84 -1.18
CA ALA A 186 10.82 -7.91 -1.99
C ALA A 186 10.43 -8.00 -3.47
N ALA A 187 10.27 -9.22 -4.00
CA ALA A 187 9.88 -9.45 -5.40
C ALA A 187 8.48 -8.89 -5.71
N PHE A 188 7.50 -9.10 -4.83
CA PHE A 188 6.16 -8.53 -4.96
C PHE A 188 6.19 -6.99 -5.00
N VAL A 189 6.88 -6.36 -4.04
CA VAL A 189 6.97 -4.89 -3.98
C VAL A 189 7.71 -4.33 -5.21
N ALA A 190 8.76 -5.01 -5.67
CA ALA A 190 9.47 -4.62 -6.89
C ALA A 190 8.59 -4.73 -8.14
N ALA A 191 7.83 -5.81 -8.29
CA ALA A 191 6.92 -6.01 -9.42
C ALA A 191 5.79 -4.97 -9.43
N ALA A 192 5.20 -4.67 -8.27
CA ALA A 192 4.22 -3.60 -8.13
C ALA A 192 4.81 -2.24 -8.56
N ARG A 193 6.02 -1.91 -8.12
CA ARG A 193 6.72 -0.67 -8.51
C ARG A 193 6.97 -0.60 -10.02
N ILE A 194 7.44 -1.69 -10.63
CA ILE A 194 7.69 -1.77 -12.08
C ILE A 194 6.38 -1.57 -12.87
N ALA A 195 5.27 -2.13 -12.38
CA ALA A 195 3.94 -1.96 -12.96
C ALA A 195 3.30 -0.59 -12.68
N GLY A 196 3.95 0.29 -11.92
CA GLY A 196 3.41 1.59 -11.54
C GLY A 196 2.30 1.55 -10.48
N LEU A 197 2.20 0.43 -9.75
CA LEU A 197 1.21 0.24 -8.68
C LEU A 197 1.72 0.69 -7.32
N VAL A 198 0.82 1.26 -6.53
CA VAL A 198 1.04 1.46 -5.08
C VAL A 198 1.02 0.10 -4.39
N SER A 199 2.05 -0.19 -3.60
CA SER A 199 2.25 -1.47 -2.90
C SER A 199 1.96 -1.38 -1.40
N GLY A 200 1.27 -2.37 -0.85
CA GLY A 200 0.97 -2.47 0.58
C GLY A 200 1.32 -3.83 1.17
N LEU A 201 1.77 -3.86 2.42
CA LEU A 201 1.94 -5.10 3.19
C LEU A 201 1.18 -5.01 4.53
N ALA A 202 0.34 -6.00 4.82
CA ALA A 202 -0.33 -6.22 6.10
C ALA A 202 -0.45 -7.71 6.42
N GLY A 203 -1.22 -8.06 7.45
CA GLY A 203 -1.39 -9.43 7.89
C GLY A 203 -0.86 -9.63 9.30
N SER A 204 -1.74 -9.42 10.29
CA SER A 204 -1.45 -9.54 11.72
C SER A 204 -0.17 -8.84 12.21
N LEU A 205 0.28 -7.78 11.51
CA LEU A 205 1.54 -7.10 11.79
C LEU A 205 1.60 -6.55 13.21
N ARG A 206 2.79 -6.57 13.80
CA ARG A 206 3.16 -5.94 15.08
C ARG A 206 4.13 -4.79 14.82
N VAL A 207 4.25 -3.88 15.77
CA VAL A 207 5.20 -2.75 15.68
C VAL A 207 6.65 -3.23 15.42
N GLY A 208 7.04 -4.37 16.01
CA GLY A 208 8.36 -4.95 15.81
C GLY A 208 8.64 -5.45 14.38
N ASP A 209 7.62 -5.63 13.55
CA ASP A 209 7.77 -6.09 12.16
C ASP A 209 8.12 -4.94 11.21
N ILE A 210 7.91 -3.68 11.64
CA ILE A 210 8.12 -2.48 10.82
C ILE A 210 9.53 -2.40 10.23
N PRO A 211 10.64 -2.56 11.01
CA PRO A 211 11.98 -2.40 10.45
C PRO A 211 12.28 -3.39 9.32
N GLY A 212 11.89 -4.66 9.49
CA GLY A 212 12.10 -5.69 8.46
C GLY A 212 11.26 -5.44 7.21
N LEU A 213 9.97 -5.12 7.38
CA LEU A 213 9.07 -4.87 6.25
C LEU A 213 9.38 -3.56 5.51
N ALA A 214 9.80 -2.52 6.23
CA ALA A 214 10.16 -1.24 5.63
C ALA A 214 11.41 -1.33 4.75
N ALA A 215 12.31 -2.30 5.00
CA ALA A 215 13.48 -2.55 4.15
C ALA A 215 13.10 -2.93 2.70
N HIS A 216 11.92 -3.54 2.50
CA HIS A 216 11.38 -3.84 1.17
C HIS A 216 10.85 -2.61 0.42
N ARG A 217 10.70 -1.48 1.13
CA ARG A 217 10.17 -0.20 0.61
C ARG A 217 8.78 -0.33 -0.05
N PRO A 218 7.77 -0.93 0.63
CA PRO A 218 6.39 -0.80 0.20
C PRO A 218 5.91 0.65 0.39
N ASP A 219 4.86 1.06 -0.31
CA ASP A 219 4.29 2.40 -0.18
C ASP A 219 3.56 2.60 1.14
N TYR A 220 3.04 1.52 1.74
CA TYR A 220 2.43 1.55 3.07
C TYR A 220 2.48 0.18 3.78
N LEU A 221 2.43 0.25 5.12
CA LEU A 221 2.23 -0.91 6.00
C LEU A 221 0.88 -0.79 6.70
N GLY A 222 0.07 -1.85 6.63
CA GLY A 222 -1.30 -1.88 7.16
C GLY A 222 -1.44 -2.60 8.49
N PHE A 223 -2.13 -1.95 9.43
CA PHE A 223 -2.28 -2.48 10.79
C PHE A 223 -3.72 -2.41 11.30
N ARG A 224 -4.09 -3.42 12.08
CA ARG A 224 -5.24 -3.41 12.99
C ARG A 224 -4.85 -3.92 14.38
N GLY A 225 -4.83 -5.25 14.57
CA GLY A 225 -4.62 -5.88 15.87
C GLY A 225 -3.33 -5.44 16.57
N GLY A 226 -2.21 -5.31 15.84
CA GLY A 226 -0.94 -4.84 16.39
C GLY A 226 -0.95 -3.43 16.99
N LEU A 227 -2.00 -2.63 16.71
CA LEU A 227 -2.23 -1.28 17.23
C LEU A 227 -3.43 -1.21 18.19
N CYS A 228 -4.12 -2.32 18.45
CA CYS A 228 -5.23 -2.39 19.39
C CYS A 228 -4.76 -2.83 20.79
N ARG A 229 -5.59 -2.57 21.80
CA ARG A 229 -5.37 -3.10 23.16
C ARG A 229 -5.30 -4.61 23.15
N ASP A 230 -4.38 -5.16 23.94
CA ASP A 230 -4.08 -6.59 24.05
C ASP A 230 -3.66 -7.27 22.74
N GLY A 231 -3.41 -6.50 21.68
CA GLY A 231 -3.16 -7.05 20.35
C GLY A 231 -4.42 -7.60 19.65
N ASP A 232 -5.61 -7.44 20.24
CA ASP A 232 -6.86 -7.96 19.69
C ASP A 232 -7.48 -6.94 18.72
N ARG A 233 -7.66 -7.34 17.47
CA ARG A 233 -8.23 -6.51 16.40
C ARG A 233 -9.66 -6.02 16.68
N ARG A 234 -10.39 -6.65 17.60
CA ARG A 234 -11.76 -6.32 18.01
C ARG A 234 -11.79 -5.27 19.12
N ASN A 235 -10.68 -5.08 19.83
CA ASN A 235 -10.54 -4.03 20.81
C ASN A 235 -10.28 -2.67 20.16
N GLY A 236 -10.44 -1.61 20.95
CA GLY A 236 -10.11 -0.25 20.53
C GLY A 236 -8.61 -0.06 20.29
N LEU A 237 -8.28 0.94 19.48
CA LEU A 237 -6.89 1.37 19.25
C LEU A 237 -6.21 1.77 20.56
N ASP A 238 -4.90 1.53 20.61
CA ASP A 238 -4.01 1.84 21.71
C ASP A 238 -3.07 2.99 21.28
N ALA A 239 -3.18 4.12 21.97
CA ALA A 239 -2.42 5.34 21.64
C ALA A 239 -0.90 5.16 21.78
N GLN A 240 -0.45 4.31 22.71
CA GLN A 240 0.97 4.04 22.91
C GLN A 240 1.51 3.20 21.74
N ARG A 241 0.78 2.16 21.32
CA ARG A 241 1.17 1.33 20.17
C ARG A 241 1.19 2.13 18.87
N LEU A 242 0.19 2.97 18.65
CA LEU A 242 0.17 3.92 17.52
C LEU A 242 1.42 4.81 17.52
N SER A 243 1.73 5.44 18.66
CA SER A 243 2.91 6.30 18.81
C SER A 243 4.22 5.54 18.54
N GLN A 244 4.31 4.28 18.98
CA GLN A 244 5.46 3.43 18.71
C GLN A 244 5.58 3.07 17.22
N ALA A 245 4.49 2.75 16.54
CA ALA A 245 4.48 2.47 15.11
C ALA A 245 4.94 3.68 14.29
N VAL A 246 4.42 4.87 14.62
CA VAL A 246 4.82 6.12 13.98
C VAL A 246 6.31 6.40 14.18
N ARG A 247 6.83 6.20 15.40
CA ARG A 247 8.28 6.34 15.66
C ARG A 247 9.10 5.31 14.89
N ALA A 248 8.63 4.06 14.79
CA ALA A 248 9.34 3.00 14.09
C ALA A 248 9.41 3.28 12.57
N LEU A 249 8.33 3.77 11.96
CA LEU A 249 8.30 4.14 10.54
C LEU A 249 9.12 5.39 10.22
N ARG A 250 9.14 6.38 11.13
CA ARG A 250 9.85 7.65 10.94
C ARG A 250 11.30 7.63 11.39
N ARG A 251 11.77 6.51 11.96
CA ARG A 251 13.19 6.35 12.27
C ARG A 251 13.97 6.36 10.95
N PRO A 252 15.00 7.20 10.82
CA PRO A 252 15.94 7.06 9.72
C PRO A 252 16.44 5.62 9.72
N ALA A 253 16.49 4.98 8.55
CA ALA A 253 17.23 3.73 8.41
C ALA A 253 18.62 3.99 9.02
N ALA A 254 18.99 3.20 10.04
CA ALA A 254 20.33 3.29 10.57
C ALA A 254 21.26 3.14 9.37
N ARG A 255 22.11 4.14 9.11
CA ARG A 255 23.17 4.01 8.11
C ARG A 255 23.88 2.71 8.45
N ASP A 256 23.96 1.78 7.50
CA ASP A 256 24.77 0.58 7.63
C ASP A 256 26.15 1.04 8.12
N ALA A 257 26.42 0.74 9.39
CA ALA A 257 27.65 1.09 10.05
C ALA A 257 28.57 -0.12 9.90
N ALA A 258 29.61 0.09 9.08
CA ALA A 258 30.78 -0.75 8.81
C ALA A 258 30.58 -1.92 7.84
#